data_AF-A0A966U500-F1
#
_entry.id   AF-A0A966U500-F1
#
_cell.length_a   1.000
_cell.length_b   1.000
_cell.length_c   1.000
_cell.angle_alpha   90.00
_cell.angle_beta   90.00
_cell.angle_gamma   90.00
#
_symmetry.space_group_name_H-M   'P 1'
#
loop_
_entity.id
_entity.type
_entity.pdbx_description
1 polymer ?
#
loop_
_entity_poly.entity_id
_entity_poly.type
_entity_poly.pdbx_seq_one_letter_code
_entity_poly.pdbx_strand_id
1 'polypeptide(L)'
;MIDWAGSPARLALQALPSAVIVYDPQHRLVMVNQRMLDLTGADQRWLAPNTPLSDVLVLFMMRGLFGEGDPVAQLAEFTRLDRSKPSRRMLRLTDGTTLEARVQPMADGGFIECFTDVTPFTGPLETMRQDLRRLEEVFNQLSLGVALFKQDELLLF
;
A
#
# COMPACT_ATOMS: atom_id res chain seq x y z
N MET A 1 4.95 28.68 -0.27
CA MET A 1 5.48 27.49 0.41
C MET A 1 4.89 27.47 1.80
N ILE A 2 4.07 26.47 2.14
CA ILE A 2 3.45 26.38 3.47
C ILE A 2 4.58 26.19 4.50
N ASP A 3 4.64 27.04 5.52
CA ASP A 3 5.57 26.87 6.63
C ASP A 3 5.03 25.78 7.56
N TRP A 4 5.63 24.60 7.45
CA TRP A 4 5.25 23.43 8.24
C TRP A 4 5.99 23.34 9.57
N ALA A 5 6.98 24.21 9.83
CA ALA A 5 7.80 24.11 11.03
C ALA A 5 6.97 24.41 12.29
N GLY A 6 6.75 23.39 13.13
CA GLY A 6 5.98 23.53 14.36
C GLY A 6 4.46 23.75 14.17
N SER A 7 3.93 23.57 12.96
CA SER A 7 2.49 23.77 12.72
C SER A 7 1.66 22.64 13.34
N PRO A 8 0.43 22.91 13.84
CA PRO A 8 -0.48 21.88 14.34
C PRO A 8 -0.76 20.78 13.31
N ALA A 9 -0.78 21.14 12.03
CA ALA A 9 -0.98 20.19 10.94
C ALA A 9 0.20 19.20 10.82
N ARG A 10 1.45 19.66 10.95
CA ARG A 10 2.62 18.77 10.96
C ARG A 10 2.58 17.80 12.13
N LEU A 11 2.25 18.30 13.33
CA LEU A 11 2.13 17.47 14.53
C LEU A 11 1.04 16.41 14.38
N ALA A 12 -0.11 16.78 13.80
CA ALA A 12 -1.17 15.83 13.50
C ALA A 12 -0.69 14.72 12.55
N LEU A 13 -0.01 15.06 11.46
CA LEU A 13 0.55 14.08 10.51
C LEU A 13 1.63 13.19 11.15
N GLN A 14 2.42 13.72 12.07
CA GLN A 14 3.40 12.94 12.84
C GLN A 14 2.75 11.93 13.79
N ALA A 15 1.59 12.29 14.36
CA ALA A 15 0.86 11.44 15.30
C ALA A 15 -0.04 10.38 14.63
N LEU A 16 -0.24 10.46 13.31
CA LEU A 16 -1.07 9.49 12.59
C LEU A 16 -0.50 8.07 12.70
N PRO A 17 -1.36 7.05 12.89
CA PRO A 17 -0.93 5.65 12.94
C PRO A 17 -0.53 5.10 11.56
N SER A 18 -0.96 5.75 10.48
CA SER A 18 -0.58 5.42 9.11
C SER A 18 0.78 6.00 8.75
N ALA A 19 1.50 5.36 7.82
CA ALA A 19 2.69 5.93 7.21
C ALA A 19 2.31 7.09 6.30
N VAL A 20 3.01 8.21 6.43
CA VAL A 20 2.72 9.46 5.71
C VAL A 20 3.98 10.02 5.06
N ILE A 21 3.84 10.43 3.81
CA ILE A 21 4.84 11.19 3.07
C ILE A 21 4.16 12.37 2.35
N VAL A 22 4.79 13.54 2.40
CA VAL A 22 4.22 14.80 1.88
C VAL A 22 5.18 15.42 0.88
N TYR A 23 4.67 15.87 -0.26
CA TYR A 23 5.43 16.54 -1.30
C TYR A 23 4.89 17.92 -1.62
N ASP A 24 5.78 18.81 -2.04
CA ASP A 24 5.44 20.14 -2.55
C ASP A 24 5.01 20.09 -4.04
N PRO A 25 4.59 21.22 -4.64
CA PRO A 25 4.17 21.26 -6.04
C PRO A 25 5.29 20.97 -7.05
N GLN A 26 6.55 20.97 -6.62
CA GLN A 26 7.72 20.62 -7.43
C GLN A 26 8.13 19.15 -7.23
N HIS A 27 7.29 18.35 -6.57
CA HIS A 27 7.55 16.96 -6.23
C HIS A 27 8.81 16.78 -5.37
N ARG A 28 9.08 17.74 -4.49
CA ARG A 28 10.13 17.67 -3.47
C ARG A 28 9.54 17.24 -2.15
N LEU A 29 10.24 16.32 -1.48
CA LEU A 29 9.84 15.80 -0.19
C LEU A 29 9.79 16.93 0.86
N VAL A 30 8.66 17.09 1.53
CA VAL A 30 8.47 18.08 2.61
C VAL A 30 8.62 17.40 3.97
N MET A 31 8.01 16.22 4.13
CA MET A 31 8.13 15.43 5.34
C MET A 31 7.79 13.96 5.13
N VAL A 32 8.37 13.15 6.00
CA VAL A 32 7.91 11.79 6.34
C VAL A 32 7.60 11.75 7.84
N ASN A 33 6.62 10.95 8.24
CA ASN A 33 6.43 10.63 9.65
C ASN A 33 7.23 9.37 10.06
N GLN A 34 7.29 9.09 11.36
CA GLN A 34 8.03 7.92 11.86
C GLN A 34 7.50 6.60 11.28
N ARG A 35 6.17 6.49 11.12
CA ARG A 35 5.54 5.29 10.54
C ARG A 35 6.02 5.00 9.12
N MET A 36 6.31 6.03 8.32
CA MET A 36 6.89 5.85 6.99
C MET A 36 8.33 5.34 7.03
N LEU A 37 9.13 5.81 7.99
CA LEU A 37 10.49 5.30 8.20
C LEU A 37 10.45 3.84 8.65
N ASP A 38 9.58 3.51 9.60
CA ASP A 38 9.37 2.15 10.10
C ASP A 38 8.94 1.21 8.97
N LEU A 39 7.94 1.63 8.16
CA LEU A 39 7.41 0.86 7.04
C LEU A 39 8.47 0.55 5.97
N THR A 40 9.32 1.53 5.67
CA THR A 40 10.32 1.40 4.60
C THR A 40 11.64 0.83 5.10
N GLY A 41 11.87 0.85 6.42
CA GLY A 41 13.16 0.60 7.06
C GLY A 41 14.27 1.55 6.61
N ALA A 42 13.92 2.71 6.04
CA ALA A 42 14.87 3.66 5.49
C ALA A 42 15.43 4.58 6.58
N ASP A 43 16.72 4.89 6.50
CA ASP A 43 17.32 5.94 7.32
C ASP A 43 16.75 7.31 6.93
N GLN A 44 16.45 8.15 7.92
CA GLN A 44 15.91 9.49 7.69
C GLN A 44 16.80 10.35 6.79
N ARG A 45 18.12 10.09 6.76
CA ARG A 45 19.07 10.77 5.88
C ARG A 45 18.76 10.58 4.39
N TRP A 46 18.14 9.47 4.01
CA TRP A 46 17.74 9.19 2.62
C TRP A 46 16.36 9.78 2.28
N LEU A 47 15.52 10.00 3.28
CA LEU A 47 14.19 10.63 3.17
C LEU A 47 14.21 12.04 3.79
N ALA A 48 15.27 12.80 3.50
CA ALA A 48 15.42 14.17 3.96
C ALA A 48 14.50 15.14 3.18
N PRO A 49 14.11 16.28 3.77
CA PRO A 49 13.42 17.32 3.03
C PRO A 49 14.19 17.75 1.77
N ASN A 50 13.46 18.17 0.73
CA ASN A 50 13.94 18.54 -0.59
C ASN A 50 14.45 17.39 -1.49
N THR A 51 14.42 16.13 -1.02
CA THR A 51 14.67 14.96 -1.88
C THR A 51 13.62 14.88 -2.98
N PRO A 52 13.99 14.72 -4.26
CA PRO A 52 13.01 14.57 -5.34
C PRO A 52 12.24 13.26 -5.22
N LEU A 53 10.95 13.27 -5.60
CA LEU A 53 10.11 12.08 -5.67
C LEU A 53 10.76 10.93 -6.47
N SER A 54 11.45 11.23 -7.58
CA SER A 54 12.16 10.22 -8.38
C SER A 54 13.14 9.41 -7.55
N ASP A 55 13.91 10.08 -6.70
CA ASP A 55 14.98 9.46 -5.91
C ASP A 55 14.38 8.64 -4.78
N VAL A 56 13.27 9.10 -4.19
CA VAL A 56 12.49 8.34 -3.21
C VAL A 56 11.90 7.07 -3.83
N LEU A 57 11.35 7.15 -5.05
CA LEU A 57 10.82 5.99 -5.75
C LEU A 57 11.93 4.98 -6.07
N VAL A 58 13.07 5.45 -6.58
CA VAL A 58 14.25 4.61 -6.83
C VAL A 58 14.71 3.93 -5.55
N LEU A 59 14.77 4.65 -4.42
CA LEU A 59 15.10 4.07 -3.11
C LEU A 59 14.14 2.94 -2.74
N PHE A 60 12.83 3.11 -2.92
CA PHE A 60 11.84 2.08 -2.61
C PHE A 60 11.98 0.84 -3.51
N MET A 61 12.25 1.03 -4.81
CA MET A 61 12.48 -0.07 -5.75
C MET A 61 13.78 -0.82 -5.42
N MET A 62 14.87 -0.11 -5.15
CA MET A 62 16.17 -0.72 -4.79
C MET A 62 16.10 -1.50 -3.48
N ARG A 63 15.20 -1.12 -2.57
CA ARG A 63 14.92 -1.85 -1.33
C ARG A 63 13.95 -3.02 -1.52
N GLY A 64 13.39 -3.18 -2.72
CA GLY A 64 12.49 -4.28 -3.06
C GLY A 64 11.16 -4.23 -2.32
N LEU A 65 10.68 -3.06 -1.89
CA LEU A 65 9.49 -2.97 -1.03
C LEU A 65 8.23 -3.62 -1.66
N PHE A 66 8.08 -3.55 -2.99
CA PHE A 66 6.84 -3.90 -3.70
C PHE A 66 6.79 -5.32 -4.29
N GLY A 67 7.62 -6.25 -3.79
CA GLY A 67 7.52 -7.66 -4.18
C GLY A 67 8.25 -8.02 -5.48
N GLU A 68 8.00 -9.24 -5.94
CA GLU A 68 8.50 -9.75 -7.21
C GLU A 68 7.96 -8.94 -8.40
N GLY A 69 8.85 -8.53 -9.31
CA GLY A 69 8.54 -7.74 -10.48
C GLY A 69 9.80 -7.08 -11.04
N ASP A 70 9.74 -6.57 -12.26
CA ASP A 70 10.83 -5.75 -12.81
C ASP A 70 10.84 -4.37 -12.12
N PRO A 71 11.91 -4.00 -11.38
CA PRO A 71 12.00 -2.71 -10.70
C PRO A 71 11.85 -1.52 -11.67
N VAL A 72 12.23 -1.68 -12.94
CA VAL A 72 12.10 -0.62 -13.95
C VAL A 72 10.63 -0.43 -14.33
N ALA A 73 9.90 -1.52 -14.56
CA ALA A 73 8.46 -1.48 -14.81
C ALA A 73 7.69 -0.87 -13.63
N GLN A 74 8.00 -1.28 -12.40
CA GLN A 74 7.39 -0.73 -11.18
C GLN A 74 7.69 0.77 -11.05
N LEU A 75 8.95 1.19 -11.22
CA LEU A 75 9.30 2.61 -11.21
C LEU A 75 8.49 3.40 -12.25
N ALA A 76 8.41 2.90 -13.48
CA ALA A 76 7.65 3.54 -14.55
C ALA A 76 6.15 3.64 -14.24
N GLU A 77 5.56 2.66 -13.57
CA GLU A 77 4.19 2.72 -13.07
C GLU A 77 4.04 3.86 -12.06
N PHE A 78 4.87 3.89 -11.01
CA PHE A 78 4.78 4.91 -9.96
C PHE A 78 5.09 6.33 -10.44
N THR A 79 5.96 6.49 -11.45
CA THR A 79 6.26 7.77 -12.07
C THR A 79 5.08 8.32 -12.88
N ARG A 80 4.28 7.45 -13.51
CA ARG A 80 3.13 7.85 -14.35
C ARG A 80 1.85 8.16 -13.57
N LEU A 81 1.83 7.91 -12.26
CA LEU A 81 0.66 8.19 -11.43
C LEU A 81 0.32 9.69 -11.42
N ASP A 82 -0.91 10.00 -11.83
CA ASP A 82 -1.49 11.34 -11.70
C ASP A 82 -1.82 11.62 -10.23
N ARG A 83 -0.99 12.45 -9.59
CA ARG A 83 -1.13 12.85 -8.18
C ARG A 83 -1.89 14.17 -8.00
N SER A 84 -2.39 14.75 -9.09
CA SER A 84 -3.25 15.94 -9.05
C SER A 84 -4.69 15.61 -8.64
N LYS A 85 -5.04 14.32 -8.57
CA LYS A 85 -6.36 13.82 -8.22
C LYS A 85 -6.30 12.86 -7.03
N PRO A 86 -7.34 12.84 -6.17
CA PRO A 86 -7.46 11.80 -5.16
C PRO A 86 -7.44 10.42 -5.80
N SER A 87 -6.65 9.51 -5.25
CA SER A 87 -6.61 8.12 -5.72
C SER A 87 -6.35 7.15 -4.57
N ARG A 88 -6.73 5.89 -4.79
CA ARG A 88 -6.58 4.79 -3.84
C ARG A 88 -6.08 3.56 -4.59
N ARG A 89 -5.07 2.89 -4.05
CA ARG A 89 -4.49 1.66 -4.60
C ARG A 89 -4.13 0.68 -3.51
N MET A 90 -4.17 -0.61 -3.84
CA MET A 90 -3.69 -1.69 -2.96
C MET A 90 -2.28 -2.05 -3.39
N LEU A 91 -1.37 -2.10 -2.43
CA LEU A 91 0.02 -2.48 -2.62
C LEU A 91 0.29 -3.70 -1.76
N ARG A 92 1.00 -4.67 -2.30
CA ARG A 92 1.45 -5.84 -1.55
C ARG A 92 2.96 -5.77 -1.42
N LEU A 93 3.45 -5.77 -0.18
CA LEU A 93 4.88 -5.75 0.11
C LEU A 93 5.48 -7.16 0.03
N THR A 94 6.81 -7.25 -0.07
CA THR A 94 7.55 -8.53 -0.08
C THR A 94 7.30 -9.41 1.13
N ASP A 95 7.07 -8.81 2.29
CA ASP A 95 6.82 -9.52 3.55
C ASP A 95 5.38 -10.04 3.69
N GLY A 96 4.55 -9.82 2.67
CA GLY A 96 3.14 -10.22 2.65
C GLY A 96 2.18 -9.15 3.17
N THR A 97 2.67 -8.05 3.73
CA THR A 97 1.86 -6.93 4.20
C THR A 97 1.06 -6.33 3.04
N THR A 98 -0.24 -6.14 3.24
CA THR A 98 -1.12 -5.46 2.29
C THR A 98 -1.38 -4.03 2.77
N LEU A 99 -0.99 -3.06 1.95
CA LEU A 99 -1.16 -1.65 2.22
C LEU A 99 -2.23 -1.02 1.34
N GLU A 100 -3.02 -0.16 1.93
CA GLU A 100 -3.79 0.84 1.21
C GLU A 100 -3.01 2.14 1.07
N ALA A 101 -2.64 2.48 -0.16
CA ALA A 101 -2.04 3.77 -0.48
C ALA A 101 -3.13 4.73 -0.98
N ARG A 102 -3.23 5.90 -0.35
CA ARG A 102 -4.12 6.98 -0.75
C ARG A 102 -3.31 8.22 -1.10
N VAL A 103 -3.61 8.83 -2.24
CA VAL A 103 -3.09 10.15 -2.63
C VAL A 103 -4.15 11.19 -2.34
N GLN A 104 -3.77 12.27 -1.67
CA GLN A 104 -4.61 13.44 -1.45
C GLN A 104 -3.89 14.71 -1.93
N PRO A 105 -4.32 15.30 -3.06
CA PRO A 105 -3.80 16.59 -3.52
C PRO A 105 -4.11 17.70 -2.51
N MET A 106 -3.20 18.66 -2.40
CA MET A 106 -3.33 19.86 -1.58
C MET A 106 -3.61 21.09 -2.45
N ALA A 107 -4.18 22.14 -1.85
CA ALA A 107 -4.58 23.35 -2.55
C ALA A 107 -3.41 24.12 -3.18
N ASP A 108 -2.19 23.96 -2.66
CA ASP A 108 -0.99 24.60 -3.20
C ASP A 108 -0.38 23.86 -4.41
N GLY A 109 -0.92 22.69 -4.77
CA GLY A 109 -0.43 21.82 -5.84
C GLY A 109 0.50 20.71 -5.35
N GLY A 110 0.84 20.67 -4.07
CA GLY A 110 1.51 19.53 -3.45
C GLY A 110 0.53 18.37 -3.20
N PHE A 111 0.99 17.31 -2.57
CA PHE A 111 0.14 16.17 -2.21
C PHE A 111 0.66 15.40 -1.01
N ILE A 112 -0.24 14.67 -0.36
CA ILE A 112 0.03 13.74 0.72
C ILE A 112 -0.21 12.32 0.19
N GLU A 113 0.72 11.40 0.43
CA GLU A 113 0.45 9.97 0.31
C GLU A 113 0.43 9.32 1.71
N CYS A 114 -0.66 8.60 1.99
CA CYS A 114 -0.83 7.83 3.22
C CYS A 114 -0.88 6.34 2.91
N PHE A 115 -0.17 5.54 3.68
CA PHE A 115 -0.14 4.09 3.59
C PHE A 115 -0.67 3.49 4.88
N THR A 116 -1.76 2.73 4.78
CA THR A 116 -2.40 2.07 5.92
C THR A 116 -2.27 0.56 5.75
N ASP A 117 -1.75 -0.11 6.77
CA ASP A 117 -1.76 -1.57 6.80
C ASP A 117 -3.19 -2.07 6.92
N VAL A 118 -3.64 -2.78 5.89
CA VAL A 118 -4.97 -3.39 5.82
C VAL A 118 -4.90 -4.91 5.88
N THR A 119 -3.72 -5.49 6.13
CA THR A 119 -3.50 -6.94 6.28
C THR A 119 -4.48 -7.57 7.28
N PRO A 120 -4.76 -6.95 8.45
CA PRO A 120 -5.74 -7.52 9.39
C PRO A 120 -7.15 -7.65 8.81
N PHE A 121 -7.49 -6.85 7.80
CA PHE A 121 -8.81 -6.84 7.15
C PHE A 121 -8.85 -7.70 5.88
N THR A 122 -7.70 -7.97 5.24
CA THR A 122 -7.63 -8.79 4.02
C THR A 122 -7.29 -10.25 4.30
N GLY A 123 -6.51 -10.53 5.35
CA GLY A 123 -6.06 -11.88 5.72
C GLY A 123 -7.18 -12.92 5.85
N PRO A 124 -8.21 -12.71 6.69
CA PRO A 124 -9.26 -13.71 6.91
C PRO A 124 -10.01 -14.13 5.64
N LEU A 125 -10.28 -13.19 4.74
CA LEU A 125 -10.97 -13.45 3.46
C LEU A 125 -10.09 -14.17 2.46
N GLU A 126 -8.79 -13.87 2.45
CA GLU A 126 -7.83 -14.49 1.55
C GLU A 126 -7.51 -15.93 1.98
N THR A 127 -7.33 -16.18 3.29
CA THR A 127 -7.16 -17.53 3.87
C THR A 127 -8.37 -18.40 3.59
N MET A 128 -9.57 -17.89 3.86
CA MET A 128 -10.82 -18.63 3.61
C MET A 128 -11.02 -18.94 2.12
N ARG A 129 -10.61 -18.04 1.22
CA ARG A 129 -10.59 -18.30 -0.24
C ARG A 129 -9.56 -19.34 -0.65
N GLN A 130 -8.36 -19.32 -0.07
CA GLN A 130 -7.32 -20.31 -0.36
C GLN A 130 -7.73 -21.70 0.12
N ASP A 131 -8.34 -21.79 1.30
CA ASP A 131 -8.85 -23.05 1.84
C ASP A 131 -9.96 -23.63 0.96
N LEU A 132 -10.90 -22.79 0.50
CA LEU A 132 -11.93 -23.22 -0.46
C LEU A 132 -11.34 -23.71 -1.78
N ARG A 133 -10.37 -22.99 -2.37
CA ARG A 133 -9.72 -23.45 -3.61
C ARG A 133 -8.98 -24.77 -3.44
N ARG A 134 -8.29 -24.96 -2.31
CA ARG A 134 -7.62 -26.24 -2.01
C ARG A 134 -8.61 -27.38 -1.87
N LEU A 135 -9.75 -27.13 -1.24
CA LEU A 135 -10.83 -28.12 -1.16
C LEU A 135 -11.39 -28.43 -2.55
N GLU A 136 -11.67 -27.42 -3.39
CA GLU A 136 -12.11 -27.61 -4.78
C GLU A 136 -11.10 -28.40 -5.62
N GLU A 137 -9.81 -28.13 -5.49
CA GLU A 137 -8.75 -28.86 -6.20
C GLU A 137 -8.68 -30.33 -5.77
N VAL A 138 -8.77 -30.61 -4.46
CA VAL A 138 -8.84 -31.97 -3.93
C VAL A 138 -10.10 -32.68 -4.43
N PHE A 139 -11.25 -32.00 -4.43
CA PHE A 139 -12.50 -32.56 -4.95
C PHE A 139 -12.51 -32.77 -6.46
N ASN A 140 -11.76 -31.98 -7.24
CA ASN A 140 -11.65 -32.19 -8.69
C ASN A 140 -10.67 -33.32 -9.05
N GLN A 141 -9.67 -33.61 -8.21
CA GLN A 141 -8.71 -34.70 -8.42
C GLN A 141 -9.24 -36.06 -7.97
N LEU A 142 -10.03 -36.05 -6.90
CA LEU A 142 -10.78 -37.21 -6.45
C LEU A 142 -12.07 -37.24 -7.28
N SER A 143 -12.26 -38.18 -8.22
CA SER A 143 -13.53 -38.33 -8.97
C SER A 143 -14.69 -38.78 -8.07
N LEU A 144 -14.98 -38.00 -7.03
CA LEU A 144 -15.92 -38.26 -5.95
C LEU A 144 -17.01 -37.20 -6.06
N GLY A 145 -18.23 -37.65 -6.39
CA GLY A 145 -19.40 -36.78 -6.33
C GLY A 145 -19.66 -36.39 -4.88
N VAL A 146 -19.52 -35.11 -4.57
CA VAL A 146 -19.74 -34.60 -3.20
C VAL A 146 -21.08 -33.87 -3.18
N ALA A 147 -22.03 -34.42 -2.41
CA ALA A 147 -23.31 -33.77 -2.12
C ALA A 147 -23.17 -32.95 -0.84
N LEU A 148 -23.34 -31.63 -0.93
CA LEU A 148 -23.43 -30.74 0.22
C LEU A 148 -24.87 -30.72 0.73
N PHE A 149 -25.08 -31.26 1.93
CA PHE A 149 -26.38 -31.19 2.61
C PHE A 149 -26.46 -29.90 3.42
N LYS A 150 -27.34 -28.99 3.01
CA LYS A 150 -27.84 -27.93 3.88
C LYS A 150 -28.97 -28.54 4.73
N GLN A 151 -28.90 -28.38 6.04
CA GLN A 151 -30.00 -28.76 6.92
C GLN A 151 -31.23 -27.93 6.46
N ASP A 152 -32.23 -28.64 5.93
CA ASP A 152 -33.50 -28.17 5.37
C ASP A 152 -33.53 -27.58 3.94
N GLU A 153 -32.97 -28.26 2.94
CA GLU A 153 -33.66 -28.53 1.64
C GLU A 153 -32.72 -29.21 0.63
N LEU A 154 -33.20 -30.28 0.00
CA LEU A 154 -32.51 -31.05 -1.04
C LEU A 154 -32.49 -30.26 -2.36
N LEU A 155 -31.30 -30.02 -2.92
CA LEU A 155 -31.13 -29.71 -4.34
C LEU A 155 -30.16 -30.73 -4.95
N LEU A 156 -30.71 -31.55 -5.85
CA LEU A 156 -30.01 -32.49 -6.72
C LEU A 156 -29.45 -31.75 -7.93
N PHE A 157 -28.15 -31.86 -8.20
CA PHE A 157 -27.56 -32.05 -9.53
C PHE A 157 -26.25 -32.83 -9.41
#